data_AF-A0A9P6TB18-F1
#
_entry.id   AF-A0A9P6TB18-F1
#
_cell.length_a   1.000
_cell.length_b   1.000
_cell.length_c   1.000
_cell.angle_alpha   90.00
_cell.angle_beta   90.00
_cell.angle_gamma   90.00
#
_symmetry.space_group_name_H-M   'P 1'
#
loop_
_entity.id
_entity.type
_entity.pdbx_description
1 polymer ?
#
loop_
_entity_poly.entity_id
_entity_poly.type
_entity_poly.pdbx_seq_one_letter_code
_entity_poly.pdbx_strand_id
1 'polypeptide(L)'
;NRFDSGQKKSNAPFRRVRAEEIQVDQRVADNGFLAKGGAEGSYGHKAHMDLIVTRGKAFTKEKNKKKRGSYRGGIIDTTSHSIKFN
;
A
#
# COMPACT_ATOMS: atom_id res chain seq x y z
N ASN A 1 22.57 -31.82 41.84
CA ASN A 1 22.41 -30.48 41.22
C ASN A 1 22.30 -30.62 39.72
N ARG A 2 21.09 -30.52 39.14
CA ARG A 2 20.89 -30.41 37.69
C ARG A 2 20.57 -28.96 37.35
N PHE A 3 21.38 -28.35 36.51
CA PHE A 3 21.11 -27.03 35.94
C PHE A 3 20.06 -27.21 34.85
N ASP A 4 18.83 -26.79 35.11
CA ASP A 4 17.82 -26.64 34.07
C ASP A 4 18.17 -25.37 33.28
N SER A 5 18.79 -25.56 32.11
CA SER A 5 19.10 -24.49 31.17
C SER A 5 17.85 -24.13 30.38
N GLY A 6 16.84 -23.58 31.07
CA GLY A 6 15.65 -23.02 30.43
C GLY A 6 16.03 -21.84 29.54
N GLN A 7 15.77 -21.97 28.24
CA GLN A 7 15.95 -20.89 27.25
C GLN A 7 15.23 -19.63 27.73
N LYS A 8 15.98 -18.58 28.09
CA LYS A 8 15.42 -17.30 28.52
C LYS A 8 14.68 -16.68 27.34
N LYS A 9 13.34 -16.60 27.44
CA LYS A 9 12.53 -15.84 26.48
C LYS A 9 13.03 -14.40 26.46
N SER A 10 13.39 -13.89 25.27
CA SER A 10 13.79 -12.50 25.12
C SER A 10 12.64 -11.60 25.56
N ASN A 11 12.96 -10.53 26.28
CA ASN A 11 11.98 -9.59 26.79
C ASN A 11 11.48 -8.74 25.60
N ALA A 12 10.49 -9.25 24.86
CA ALA A 12 9.91 -8.56 23.71
C ALA A 12 8.75 -7.66 24.17
N PRO A 13 8.65 -6.42 23.65
CA PRO A 13 7.53 -5.54 23.97
C PRO A 13 6.19 -6.15 23.54
N PHE A 14 5.13 -5.82 24.26
CA PHE A 14 3.78 -6.24 23.87
C PHE A 14 3.45 -5.73 22.47
N ARG A 15 3.01 -6.65 21.60
CA ARG A 15 2.57 -6.36 20.25
C ARG A 15 1.25 -7.08 19.99
N ARG A 16 0.28 -6.36 19.42
CA ARG A 16 -1.04 -6.90 19.06
C ARG A 16 -0.98 -7.83 17.86
N VAL A 17 -0.04 -7.58 16.95
CA VAL A 17 0.14 -8.29 15.69
C VAL A 17 1.56 -8.86 15.69
N ARG A 18 1.69 -10.16 15.44
CA ARG A 18 2.97 -10.86 15.34
C ARG A 18 3.21 -11.21 13.88
N ALA A 19 4.07 -10.44 13.20
CA ALA A 19 4.24 -10.53 11.75
C ALA A 19 4.71 -11.92 11.29
N GLU A 20 5.55 -12.58 12.08
CA GLU A 20 6.07 -13.93 11.83
C GLU A 20 5.02 -15.04 11.94
N GLU A 21 3.88 -14.79 12.60
CA GLU A 21 2.80 -15.77 12.75
C GLU A 21 1.72 -15.59 11.66
N ILE A 22 1.86 -14.59 10.78
CA ILE A 22 0.83 -14.20 9.81
C ILE A 22 1.26 -14.61 8.41
N GLN A 23 0.42 -15.40 7.74
CA GLN A 23 0.54 -15.67 6.32
C GLN A 23 -0.31 -14.65 5.54
N VAL A 24 0.32 -13.94 4.60
CA VAL A 24 -0.36 -12.96 3.74
C VAL A 24 -0.76 -13.64 2.44
N ASP A 25 -2.03 -13.52 2.05
CA ASP A 25 -2.49 -13.96 0.72
C ASP A 25 -1.82 -13.11 -0.36
N GLN A 26 -1.16 -13.79 -1.32
CA GLN A 26 -0.44 -13.16 -2.42
C GLN A 26 -1.30 -12.18 -3.23
N ARG A 27 -2.62 -12.40 -3.30
CA ARG A 27 -3.57 -11.53 -4.03
C ARG A 27 -3.72 -10.15 -3.42
N VAL A 28 -3.43 -10.00 -2.12
CA VAL A 28 -3.54 -8.73 -1.36
C VAL A 28 -2.20 -8.28 -0.78
N ALA A 29 -1.10 -8.92 -1.21
CA ALA A 29 0.22 -8.60 -0.71
C ALA A 29 0.70 -7.21 -1.16
N ASP A 30 0.22 -6.72 -2.31
CA ASP A 30 0.60 -5.43 -2.87
C ASP A 30 -0.59 -4.44 -2.89
N ASN A 31 -0.42 -3.33 -2.18
CA ASN A 31 -1.39 -2.23 -2.11
C ASN A 31 -1.09 -1.10 -3.11
N GLY A 32 -0.10 -1.28 -3.99
CA GLY A 32 0.29 -0.31 -5.00
C GLY A 32 -0.79 -0.10 -6.07
N PHE A 33 -0.82 1.09 -6.66
CA PHE A 33 -1.77 1.40 -7.73
C PHE A 33 -1.61 0.46 -8.94
N LEU A 34 -0.37 0.09 -9.29
CA LEU A 34 -0.09 -0.78 -10.44
C LEU A 34 -0.59 -2.21 -10.21
N ALA A 35 -0.60 -2.69 -8.95
CA ALA A 35 -1.09 -4.02 -8.60
C ALA A 35 -2.60 -4.19 -8.81
N LYS A 36 -3.38 -3.09 -8.79
CA LYS A 36 -4.81 -3.10 -9.12
C LYS A 36 -5.08 -3.70 -10.52
N GLY A 37 -4.17 -3.49 -11.47
CA GLY A 37 -4.37 -3.84 -12.88
C GLY A 37 -5.50 -3.04 -13.54
N GLY A 38 -5.66 -3.17 -14.86
CA GLY A 38 -6.84 -2.70 -15.61
C GLY A 38 -7.04 -1.18 -15.75
N ALA A 39 -6.31 -0.37 -14.99
CA ALA A 39 -6.51 1.08 -14.93
C ALA A 39 -5.53 1.87 -15.84
N GLU A 40 -4.81 1.23 -16.75
CA GLU A 40 -3.85 1.91 -17.64
C GLU A 40 -4.56 2.97 -18.50
N GLY A 41 -3.93 4.14 -18.67
CA GLY A 41 -4.53 5.26 -19.39
C GLY A 41 -5.70 5.97 -18.69
N SER A 42 -6.17 5.45 -17.55
CA SER A 42 -7.23 6.08 -16.75
C SER A 42 -6.77 7.38 -16.08
N TYR A 43 -7.74 8.14 -15.57
CA TYR A 43 -7.51 9.32 -14.74
C TYR A 43 -6.61 9.03 -13.54
N GLY A 44 -6.83 7.88 -12.88
CA GLY A 44 -6.03 7.43 -11.74
C GLY A 44 -4.59 7.08 -12.14
N HIS A 45 -4.40 6.45 -13.29
CA HIS A 45 -3.06 6.06 -13.76
C HIS A 45 -2.19 7.26 -14.09
N LYS A 46 -2.75 8.26 -14.79
CA LYS A 46 -2.02 9.52 -15.00
C LYS A 46 -1.70 10.23 -13.69
N ALA A 47 -2.62 10.24 -12.73
CA ALA A 47 -2.38 10.85 -11.43
C ALA A 47 -1.28 10.12 -10.65
N HIS A 48 -1.23 8.80 -10.74
CA HIS A 48 -0.18 7.98 -10.16
C HIS A 48 1.20 8.32 -10.76
N MET A 49 1.34 8.29 -12.09
CA MET A 49 2.59 8.64 -12.79
C MET A 49 3.10 10.04 -12.39
N ASP A 50 2.17 10.98 -12.24
CA ASP A 50 2.47 12.36 -11.88
C ASP A 50 2.94 12.55 -10.45
N LEU A 51 2.38 11.80 -9.50
CA LEU A 51 2.57 12.05 -8.07
C LEU A 51 3.54 11.07 -7.41
N ILE A 52 3.76 9.89 -8.00
CA ILE A 52 4.62 8.83 -7.43
C ILE A 52 6.06 9.30 -7.20
N VAL A 53 6.54 10.26 -7.99
CA VAL A 53 7.88 10.85 -7.87
C VAL A 53 8.05 11.74 -6.64
N THR A 54 6.94 12.13 -5.99
CA THR A 54 6.94 13.02 -4.83
C THR A 54 6.52 12.29 -3.56
N ARG A 55 7.08 12.69 -2.41
CA ARG A 55 6.75 12.12 -1.10
C ARG A 55 6.57 13.22 -0.04
N GLY A 56 5.86 12.89 1.05
CA GLY A 56 5.70 13.77 2.22
C GLY A 56 5.15 15.16 1.88
N LYS A 57 5.78 16.21 2.40
CA LYS A 57 5.32 17.61 2.19
C LYS A 57 5.31 18.02 0.71
N ALA A 58 6.24 17.52 -0.10
CA ALA A 58 6.30 17.81 -1.52
C ALA A 58 5.11 17.22 -2.27
N PHE A 59 4.68 16.01 -1.91
CA PHE A 59 3.48 15.37 -2.47
C PHE A 59 2.23 16.24 -2.26
N THR A 60 2.03 16.75 -1.04
CA THR A 60 0.86 17.60 -0.75
C THR A 60 0.88 18.88 -1.61
N LYS A 61 2.04 19.50 -1.79
CA LYS A 61 2.19 20.69 -2.64
C LYS A 61 1.89 20.37 -4.11
N GLU A 62 2.49 19.31 -4.64
CA GLU A 62 2.32 18.93 -6.05
C GLU A 62 0.88 18.52 -6.35
N LYS A 63 0.27 17.69 -5.48
CA LYS A 63 -1.15 17.33 -5.56
C LYS A 63 -2.04 18.58 -5.55
N ASN A 64 -1.80 19.53 -4.64
CA ASN A 64 -2.62 20.74 -4.56
C ASN A 64 -2.44 21.64 -5.78
N LYS A 65 -1.23 21.73 -6.34
CA LYS A 65 -0.95 22.46 -7.58
C LYS A 65 -1.72 21.85 -8.75
N LYS A 66 -1.65 20.53 -8.94
CA LYS A 66 -2.39 19.83 -10.00
C LYS A 66 -3.91 19.91 -9.79
N LYS A 67 -4.40 19.78 -8.54
CA LYS A 67 -5.84 19.94 -8.22
C LYS A 67 -6.36 21.35 -8.52
N ARG A 68 -5.60 22.41 -8.21
CA ARG A 68 -6.01 23.80 -8.45
C ARG A 68 -5.90 24.22 -9.91
N GLY A 69 -5.02 23.58 -10.68
CA GLY A 69 -4.94 23.75 -12.12
C GLY A 69 -6.06 22.99 -12.85
N SER A 70 -6.13 23.17 -14.17
CA SER A 70 -6.98 22.36 -15.04
C SER A 70 -6.36 20.98 -15.28
N TYR A 71 -6.10 20.18 -14.24
CA TYR A 71 -5.58 18.84 -14.41
C TYR A 71 -6.58 17.98 -15.20
N ARG A 72 -6.24 17.74 -16.47
CA ARG A 72 -7.00 16.92 -17.43
C ARG A 72 -6.31 15.57 -17.50
N GLY A 73 -6.75 14.65 -16.64
CA GLY A 73 -6.25 13.29 -16.60
C GLY A 73 -6.67 12.45 -17.81
N GLY A 74 -6.78 11.14 -17.60
CA GLY A 74 -7.34 10.19 -18.56
C GLY A 74 -8.85 10.02 -18.39
N ILE A 75 -9.38 8.95 -18.97
CA ILE A 75 -10.80 8.58 -18.84
C ILE A 75 -11.08 8.17 -17.39
N ILE A 76 -12.26 8.51 -16.88
CA ILE A 76 -12.70 8.01 -15.57
C ILE A 76 -13.03 6.52 -15.73
N ASP A 77 -12.19 5.69 -15.12
CA ASP A 77 -12.41 4.25 -15.04
C ASP A 77 -13.54 3.96 -14.03
N THR A 78 -14.65 3.40 -14.51
CA THR A 78 -15.82 3.02 -13.72
C THR A 78 -15.92 1.51 -13.49
N THR A 79 -14.92 0.73 -13.90
CA THR A 79 -14.96 -0.73 -13.83
C THR A 79 -14.60 -1.24 -12.43
N SER A 80 -15.15 -2.40 -12.05
CA SER A 80 -14.86 -3.03 -10.76
C SER A 80 -13.57 -3.84 -10.80
N HIS A 81 -12.71 -3.63 -9.82
CA HIS A 81 -11.43 -4.35 -9.64
C HIS A 81 -11.38 -5.08 -8.29
N SER A 82 -12.54 -5.53 -7.79
CA SER A 82 -12.64 -6.24 -6.52
C SER A 82 -12.24 -7.71 -6.64
N ILE A 83 -11.69 -8.26 -5.57
CA ILE A 83 -11.44 -9.70 -5.42
C ILE A 83 -12.43 -10.30 -4.42
N LYS A 84 -12.87 -11.54 -4.67
CA LYS A 84 -13.72 -12.29 -3.73
C LYS A 84 -12.85 -13.02 -2.71
N PHE A 85 -13.17 -12.85 -1.43
CA PHE A 85 -12.67 -13.70 -0.36
C PHE A 85 -13.54 -14.97 -0.31
N ASN A 86 -12.88 -16.13 -0.30
CA ASN A 86 -13.54 -17.42 -0.10
C ASN A 86 -13.60 -17.75 1.38
#